data_AF-A0A5S9MLF8-F1
#
_entry.id   AF-A0A5S9MLF8-F1
#
_cell.length_a   1.000
_cell.length_b   1.000
_cell.length_c   1.000
_cell.angle_alpha   90.00
_cell.angle_beta   90.00
_cell.angle_gamma   90.00
#
_symmetry.space_group_name_H-M   'P 1'
#
loop_
_entity.id
_entity.type
_entity.pdbx_description
1 polymer ?
#
loop_
_entity_poly.entity_id
_entity_poly.type
_entity_poly.pdbx_seq_one_letter_code
_entity_poly.pdbx_strand_id
1 'polypeptide(L)'
;MKRLSSVFTMFALIAAILFSGFVPQQAHAETPLTPTATTETASIQLTPDVRTLAVINTFDGVADYLIRYKRLPDNYITKSQASALGWVASREI
;
A
#
# COMPACT_ATOMS: atom_id res chain seq x y z
N MET A 1 -25.39 42.90 14.42
CA MET A 1 -23.94 42.59 14.39
C MET A 1 -23.44 41.65 15.51
N LYS A 2 -24.23 41.30 16.55
CA LYS A 2 -23.78 40.41 17.66
C LYS A 2 -23.99 38.89 17.42
N ARG A 3 -24.80 38.50 16.43
CA ARG A 3 -25.08 37.08 16.11
C ARG A 3 -24.10 36.50 15.09
N LEU A 4 -23.50 37.35 14.25
CA LEU A 4 -22.57 36.94 13.19
C LEU A 4 -21.15 36.68 13.73
N SER A 5 -20.74 37.38 14.81
CA SER A 5 -19.47 37.12 15.50
C SER A 5 -19.46 35.77 16.22
N SER A 6 -20.61 35.35 16.77
CA SER A 6 -20.76 34.09 17.50
C SER A 6 -20.61 32.86 16.59
N VAL A 7 -21.17 32.92 15.38
CA VAL A 7 -21.04 31.84 14.39
C VAL A 7 -19.61 31.71 13.88
N PHE A 8 -18.90 32.83 13.67
CA PHE A 8 -17.49 32.82 13.29
C PHE A 8 -16.59 32.27 14.40
N THR A 9 -16.82 32.64 15.66
CA THR A 9 -16.08 32.07 16.79
C THR A 9 -16.33 30.57 16.96
N MET A 10 -17.54 30.09 16.65
CA MET A 10 -17.86 28.67 16.75
C MET A 10 -17.20 27.86 15.62
N PHE A 11 -17.19 28.36 14.38
CA PHE A 11 -16.49 27.71 13.26
C PHE A 11 -14.97 27.64 13.49
N ALA A 12 -14.37 28.68 14.07
CA ALA A 12 -12.94 28.68 14.42
C ALA A 12 -12.59 27.63 15.50
N LEU A 13 -13.47 27.44 16.49
CA LEU A 13 -13.33 26.41 17.52
C LEU A 13 -13.42 24.98 16.95
N ILE A 14 -14.33 24.74 16.00
CA ILE A 14 -14.45 23.43 15.32
C ILE A 14 -13.22 23.12 14.48
N ALA A 15 -12.68 24.11 13.75
CA ALA A 15 -11.48 23.93 12.93
C ALA A 15 -10.23 23.59 13.77
N ALA A 16 -10.10 24.16 14.98
CA ALA A 16 -9.00 23.86 15.89
C ALA A 16 -9.03 22.42 16.45
N ILE A 17 -10.23 21.85 16.66
CA ILE A 17 -10.40 20.47 17.15
C ILE A 17 -10.07 19.45 16.03
N LEU A 18 -10.43 19.74 14.79
CA LEU A 18 -10.17 18.84 13.66
C LEU A 18 -8.69 18.81 13.22
N PHE A 19 -7.90 19.83 13.55
CA PHE A 19 -6.46 19.89 13.23
C PHE A 19 -5.53 19.38 14.35
N SER A 20 -6.05 19.09 15.54
CA SER A 20 -5.24 18.65 16.70
C SER A 20 -4.93 17.15 16.74
N GLY A 21 -5.13 16.43 15.63
CA GLY A 21 -5.07 14.95 15.60
C GLY A 21 -3.79 14.32 15.08
N PHE A 22 -2.81 15.09 14.57
CA PHE A 22 -1.57 14.50 14.06
C PHE A 22 -0.37 14.90 14.92
N VAL A 23 -0.26 14.24 16.07
CA VAL A 23 1.03 14.12 16.78
C VAL A 23 1.81 13.02 16.08
N PRO A 24 2.96 13.30 15.43
CA PRO A 24 3.86 12.24 15.03
C PRO A 24 4.39 11.57 16.29
N GLN A 25 4.00 10.31 16.50
CA GLN A 25 4.55 9.45 17.54
C GLN A 25 6.07 9.39 17.32
N GLN A 26 6.82 10.03 18.21
CA GLN A 26 8.26 9.84 18.29
C GLN A 26 8.53 8.40 18.70
N ALA A 27 9.41 7.74 17.95
CA ALA A 27 9.78 6.34 18.11
C ALA A 27 10.13 6.02 19.58
N HIS A 28 9.31 5.18 20.19
CA HIS A 28 9.67 4.49 21.42
C HIS A 28 10.73 3.45 21.07
N ALA A 29 11.84 3.51 21.81
CA ALA A 29 12.99 2.62 21.66
C ALA A 29 12.57 1.15 21.50
N GLU A 30 12.99 0.54 20.41
CA GLU A 30 12.82 -0.89 20.17
C GLU A 30 13.79 -1.65 21.06
N THR A 31 13.23 -2.48 21.95
CA THR A 31 13.90 -3.65 22.50
C THR A 31 14.47 -4.48 21.35
N PRO A 32 15.77 -4.82 21.33
CA PRO A 32 16.34 -5.58 20.24
C PRO A 32 15.84 -7.03 20.32
N LEU A 33 14.78 -7.32 19.57
CA LEU A 33 14.49 -8.68 19.14
C LEU A 33 15.10 -8.83 17.75
N THR A 34 16.28 -9.44 17.73
CA THR A 34 17.00 -9.92 16.56
C THR A 34 16.05 -10.44 15.47
N PRO A 35 15.89 -9.74 14.34
CA PRO A 35 15.51 -10.37 13.10
C PRO A 35 16.83 -10.81 12.44
N THR A 36 17.13 -12.11 12.48
CA THR A 36 18.01 -12.70 11.47
C THR A 36 17.26 -12.67 10.15
N ALA A 37 17.21 -11.50 9.52
CA ALA A 37 16.88 -11.35 8.13
C ALA A 37 18.21 -11.31 7.38
N THR A 38 18.59 -12.46 6.83
CA THR A 38 19.64 -12.54 5.81
C THR A 38 19.17 -11.72 4.62
N THR A 39 19.63 -10.48 4.55
CA THR A 39 19.51 -9.61 3.38
C THR A 39 20.45 -10.13 2.30
N GLU A 40 19.98 -11.07 1.48
CA GLU A 40 20.56 -11.26 0.15
C GLU A 40 19.97 -10.20 -0.78
N THR A 41 20.70 -9.08 -0.90
CA THR A 41 20.54 -8.11 -1.97
C THR A 41 20.89 -8.80 -3.29
N ALA A 42 19.92 -9.45 -3.91
CA ALA A 42 19.99 -9.80 -5.32
C ALA A 42 19.72 -8.54 -6.15
N SER A 43 20.79 -7.87 -6.56
CA SER A 43 20.75 -6.79 -7.55
C SER A 43 20.31 -7.35 -8.91
N ILE A 44 19.02 -7.26 -9.22
CA ILE A 44 18.53 -7.53 -10.58
C ILE A 44 18.94 -6.33 -11.44
N GLN A 45 20.02 -6.50 -12.20
CA GLN A 45 20.41 -5.61 -13.28
C GLN A 45 19.35 -5.69 -14.39
N LEU A 46 18.49 -4.66 -14.50
CA LEU A 46 17.55 -4.54 -15.60
C LEU A 46 18.31 -4.21 -16.90
N THR A 47 18.64 -5.24 -17.68
CA THR A 47 18.93 -5.08 -19.11
C THR A 47 17.60 -5.00 -19.87
N PRO A 48 17.38 -3.96 -20.70
CA PRO A 48 16.08 -3.71 -21.30
C PRO A 48 15.99 -4.40 -22.67
N ASP A 49 15.97 -5.73 -22.72
CA ASP A 49 15.41 -6.41 -23.89
C ASP A 49 15.14 -7.89 -23.62
N VAL A 50 13.86 -8.20 -23.52
CA VAL A 50 13.11 -9.41 -23.89
C VAL A 50 11.87 -9.37 -23.00
N ARG A 51 10.69 -9.56 -23.60
CA ARG A 51 9.37 -9.52 -22.96
C ARG A 51 9.15 -10.68 -21.97
N THR A 52 10.13 -11.03 -21.17
CA THR A 52 9.89 -11.66 -19.87
C THR A 52 9.29 -10.58 -18.98
N LEU A 53 7.96 -10.42 -19.04
CA LEU A 53 7.23 -9.65 -18.03
C LEU A 53 7.62 -10.27 -16.69
N ALA A 54 8.49 -9.58 -15.95
CA ALA A 54 8.89 -10.03 -14.62
C ALA A 54 7.61 -10.27 -13.82
N VAL A 55 7.47 -11.46 -13.22
CA VAL A 55 6.33 -11.77 -12.37
C VAL A 55 6.48 -10.95 -11.10
N ILE A 56 5.56 -10.01 -10.88
CA ILE A 56 5.54 -9.19 -9.67
C ILE A 56 4.48 -9.77 -8.74
N ASN A 57 4.91 -10.49 -7.71
CA ASN A 57 4.01 -11.18 -6.76
C ASN A 57 4.41 -11.04 -5.28
N THR A 58 5.45 -10.24 -4.95
CA THR A 58 5.77 -9.89 -3.57
C THR A 58 4.88 -8.75 -3.08
N PHE A 59 4.65 -8.66 -1.77
CA PHE A 59 3.80 -7.61 -1.20
C PHE A 59 4.28 -6.20 -1.58
N ASP A 60 5.55 -5.89 -1.31
CA ASP A 60 6.13 -4.58 -1.62
C ASP A 60 6.12 -4.32 -3.13
N GLY A 61 6.47 -5.32 -3.95
CA GLY A 61 6.48 -5.18 -5.40
C GLY A 61 5.10 -4.87 -5.98
N VAL A 62 4.06 -5.55 -5.49
CA VAL A 62 2.67 -5.30 -5.91
C VAL A 62 2.17 -3.95 -5.39
N ALA A 63 2.51 -3.56 -4.16
CA ALA A 63 2.15 -2.28 -3.59
C ALA A 63 2.74 -1.10 -4.39
N ASP A 64 4.04 -1.15 -4.68
CA ASP A 64 4.72 -0.15 -5.49
C ASP A 64 4.13 -0.05 -6.91
N TYR A 65 3.82 -1.21 -7.50
CA TYR A 65 3.21 -1.27 -8.83
C TYR A 65 1.81 -0.64 -8.84
N LEU A 66 0.98 -0.92 -7.83
CA LEU A 66 -0.36 -0.34 -7.68
C LEU A 66 -0.29 1.17 -7.49
N ILE A 67 0.65 1.67 -6.70
CA ILE A 67 0.84 3.12 -6.50
C ILE A 67 1.16 3.80 -7.83
N ARG A 68 2.05 3.20 -8.64
CA ARG A 68 2.53 3.78 -9.90
C ARG A 68 1.54 3.68 -11.05
N TYR A 69 0.96 2.50 -11.30
CA TYR A 69 0.18 2.22 -12.50
C TYR A 69 -1.33 2.17 -12.27
N LYS A 70 -1.79 2.24 -11.01
CA LYS A 70 -3.22 2.18 -10.62
C LYS A 70 -3.96 0.94 -11.14
N ARG A 71 -3.21 -0.14 -11.42
CA ARG A 71 -3.71 -1.45 -11.85
C ARG A 71 -2.79 -2.55 -11.32
N LEU A 72 -3.26 -3.79 -11.24
CA LEU A 72 -2.42 -4.93 -10.90
C LEU A 72 -1.40 -5.24 -12.02
N PRO A 73 -0.27 -5.88 -11.69
CA PRO A 73 0.63 -6.47 -12.69
C PRO A 73 -0.11 -7.42 -13.64
N ASP A 74 0.40 -7.59 -14.86
CA ASP A 74 -0.28 -8.35 -15.92
C ASP A 74 -0.40 -9.85 -15.62
N ASN A 75 0.32 -10.37 -14.61
CA ASN A 75 0.24 -11.76 -14.16
C ASN A 75 -0.96 -12.06 -13.24
N TYR A 76 -1.87 -11.11 -13.03
CA TYR A 76 -3.09 -11.31 -12.25
C TYR A 76 -4.32 -11.42 -13.15
N ILE A 77 -5.18 -12.39 -12.85
CA ILE A 77 -6.51 -12.54 -13.42
C ILE A 77 -7.54 -12.65 -12.30
N THR A 78 -8.80 -12.32 -12.59
CA THR A 78 -9.90 -12.48 -11.64
C THR A 78 -10.26 -13.96 -11.48
N LYS A 79 -10.99 -14.29 -10.41
CA LYS A 79 -11.52 -15.65 -10.20
C LYS A 79 -12.39 -16.12 -11.37
N SER A 80 -13.22 -15.23 -11.92
CA SER A 80 -14.09 -15.58 -13.06
C SER A 80 -13.28 -15.88 -14.32
N GLN A 81 -12.23 -15.11 -14.60
CA GLN A 81 -11.30 -15.39 -15.71
C GLN A 81 -10.58 -16.72 -15.50
N ALA A 82 -10.09 -17.00 -14.30
CA ALA A 82 -9.45 -18.28 -13.99
C ALA A 82 -10.42 -19.46 -14.15
N SER A 83 -11.65 -19.35 -13.63
CA SER A 83 -12.68 -20.40 -13.77
C SER A 83 -13.09 -20.63 -15.23
N ALA A 84 -13.18 -19.57 -16.04
CA ALA A 84 -13.44 -19.68 -17.48
C ALA A 84 -12.32 -20.46 -18.21
N LEU A 85 -11.11 -20.47 -17.67
CA LEU A 85 -9.96 -21.24 -18.16
C LEU A 85 -9.86 -22.65 -17.54
N GLY A 86 -10.86 -23.09 -16.77
CA GLY A 86 -10.90 -24.44 -16.18
C GLY A 86 -10.30 -24.56 -14.78
N TRP A 87 -10.00 -23.44 -14.12
CA TRP A 87 -9.59 -23.45 -12.72
C TRP A 87 -10.73 -23.93 -11.81
N VAL A 88 -10.41 -24.93 -10.98
CA VAL A 88 -11.27 -25.44 -9.91
C VAL A 88 -10.51 -25.28 -8.61
N ALA A 89 -11.02 -24.46 -7.69
CA ALA A 89 -10.30 -24.08 -6.48
C ALA A 89 -9.99 -25.25 -5.54
N SER A 90 -10.82 -26.31 -5.56
CA SER A 90 -10.66 -27.52 -4.77
C SER A 90 -9.97 -28.66 -5.53
N ARG A 91 -9.36 -28.39 -6.70
CA ARG A 91 -8.60 -29.40 -7.41
C ARG A 91 -7.39 -29.76 -6.55
N GLU A 92 -7.33 -31.02 -6.13
CA GLU A 92 -6.14 -31.56 -5.48
C GLU A 92 -5.01 -31.56 -6.53
N ILE A 93 -3.87 -30.98 -6.17
CA ILE A 93 -2.67 -30.85 -7.02
C ILE A 93 -1.65 -31.89 -6.56
#